data_AF-A0A2D6M6I4-F1
#
_entry.id   AF-A0A2D6M6I4-F1
#
_cell.length_a   1.000
_cell.length_b   1.000
_cell.length_c   1.000
_cell.angle_alpha   90.00
_cell.angle_beta   90.00
_cell.angle_gamma   90.00
#
_symmetry.space_group_name_H-M   'P 1'
#
loop_
_entity.id
_entity.type
_entity.pdbx_description
1 polymer ?
#
loop_
_entity_poly.entity_id
_entity_poly.type
_entity_poly.pdbx_seq_one_letter_code
_entity_poly.pdbx_strand_id
1 'polypeptide(L)' 'MDLTRTSPITGVTSTIFIEGLTQEMIDRWKAGEMIQDALAGIPQELREFVMTGISPAEWNKMFPNEE' A
#
# COMPACT_ATOMS: atom_id res chain seq x y z
N MET A 1 1.42 8.15 -8.57
CA MET A 1 2.81 8.15 -8.08
C MET A 1 3.34 6.73 -8.12
N ASP A 2 4.54 6.51 -8.64
CA ASP A 2 5.19 5.19 -8.56
C ASP A 2 5.79 5.01 -7.17
N LEU A 3 5.41 3.94 -6.48
CA LEU A 3 5.94 3.59 -5.17
C LEU A 3 6.61 2.22 -5.25
N THR A 4 7.89 2.18 -4.90
CA THR A 4 8.66 0.94 -4.79
C THR A 4 8.75 0.51 -3.33
N ARG A 5 8.37 -0.74 -3.05
CA ARG A 5 8.46 -1.35 -1.72
C ARG A 5 8.93 -2.79 -1.82
N THR A 6 9.56 -3.25 -0.74
CA THR A 6 9.91 -4.66 -0.56
C THR A 6 8.96 -5.26 0.45
N SER A 7 8.26 -6.32 0.04
CA SER A 7 7.34 -7.06 0.90
C SER A 7 8.10 -7.74 2.05
N PRO A 8 7.70 -7.54 3.31
CA PRO A 8 8.34 -8.18 4.46
C PRO A 8 8.03 -9.66 4.55
N ILE A 9 7.05 -10.16 3.80
CA ILE A 9 6.63 -11.56 3.83
C ILE A 9 7.37 -12.38 2.78
N THR A 10 7.43 -11.89 1.55
CA THR A 10 8.01 -12.63 0.42
C THR A 10 9.43 -12.20 0.08
N GLY A 11 9.85 -11.01 0.53
CA GLY A 11 11.10 -10.36 0.13
C GLY A 11 11.07 -9.80 -1.30
N VAL A 12 9.95 -9.89 -2.02
CA VAL A 12 9.82 -9.38 -3.38
C VAL A 12 9.74 -7.87 -3.37
N THR A 13 10.52 -7.23 -4.26
CA THR A 13 10.45 -5.78 -4.48
C THR A 13 9.53 -5.50 -5.66
N SER A 14 8.50 -4.70 -5.42
CA SER A 14 7.48 -4.34 -6.39
C SER A 14 7.39 -2.84 -6.53
N THR A 15 7.13 -2.37 -7.75
CA THR A 15 6.79 -0.96 -8.02
C THR A 15 5.36 -0.91 -8.52
N ILE A 16 4.51 -0.15 -7.85
CA ILE A 16 3.10 0.03 -8.22
C ILE A 16 2.82 1.51 -8.42
N PHE A 17 2.17 1.82 -9.55
CA PHE A 17 1.59 3.14 -9.77
C PHE A 17 0.29 3.26 -8.97
N ILE A 18 0.24 4.21 -8.05
CA ILE A 18 -0.97 4.52 -7.28
C ILE A 18 -1.52 5.86 -7.77
N GLU A 19 -2.70 5.81 -8.40
CA GLU A 19 -3.43 7.00 -8.83
C GLU A 19 -3.90 7.81 -7.61
N GLY A 20 -3.80 9.14 -7.69
CA GLY A 20 -4.21 10.04 -6.62
C GLY A 20 -3.30 10.08 -5.38
N LEU A 21 -2.30 9.19 -5.27
CA LEU A 21 -1.32 9.25 -4.19
C LEU A 21 -0.36 10.43 -4.39
N THR A 22 -0.16 11.22 -3.34
CA THR A 22 0.75 12.36 -3.30
C THR A 22 1.77 12.23 -2.17
N GLN A 23 2.89 12.95 -2.28
CA GLN A 23 3.91 12.98 -1.24
C GLN A 23 3.37 13.56 0.08
N GLU A 24 2.50 14.56 0.03
CA GLU A 24 1.89 15.17 1.21
C GLU A 24 1.09 14.16 2.03
N MET A 25 0.32 13.28 1.38
CA MET A 25 -0.43 12.21 2.06
C MET A 25 0.51 11.26 2.80
N ILE A 26 1.65 10.92 2.19
CA ILE A 26 2.68 10.08 2.80
C ILE A 26 3.30 10.80 4.00
N ASP A 27 3.57 12.10 3.88
CA ASP A 27 4.19 12.89 4.95
C ASP A 27 3.25 13.06 6.15
N ARG A 28 1.95 13.28 5.91
CA ARG A 28 0.91 13.31 6.95
C ARG A 28 0.82 11.99 7.70
N TRP A 29 0.80 10.88 6.98
CA TRP A 29 0.84 9.55 7.59
C TRP A 29 2.11 9.34 8.42
N LYS A 30 3.29 9.71 7.89
CA LYS A 30 4.57 9.65 8.63
C LYS A 30 4.63 10.58 9.84
N ALA A 31 3.85 11.66 9.84
CA ALA A 31 3.69 12.57 10.97
C ALA A 31 2.75 12.03 12.06
N GLY A 32 2.14 10.85 11.85
CA GLY A 32 1.33 10.15 12.85
C GLY A 32 -0.18 10.20 12.61
N GLU A 33 -0.65 10.78 11.50
CA GLU A 33 -2.05 10.69 11.11
C GLU A 33 -2.43 9.24 10.76
N MET A 34 -3.67 8.84 11.04
CA MET A 34 -4.13 7.49 10.71
C MET A 34 -4.13 7.29 9.18
N ILE A 35 -3.71 6.10 8.73
CA ILE A 35 -3.58 5.81 7.29
C ILE A 35 -4.91 5.99 6.54
N GLN A 36 -6.05 5.66 7.17
CA GLN A 36 -7.36 5.83 6.52
C GLN A 36 -7.75 7.30 6.33
N ASP A 37 -7.21 8.21 7.14
CA ASP A 37 -7.47 9.64 7.04
C ASP A 37 -6.46 10.29 6.08
N ALA A 38 -5.18 10.00 6.27
CA ALA A 38 -4.11 10.50 5.40
C ALA A 38 -4.26 10.01 3.94
N LEU A 39 -4.76 8.78 3.74
CA LEU A 39 -4.98 8.16 2.42
C LEU A 39 -6.47 7.88 2.14
N ALA A 40 -7.38 8.73 2.62
CA ALA A 40 -8.83 8.53 2.48
C ALA A 40 -9.31 8.22 1.04
N GLY A 41 -8.69 8.83 0.02
CA GLY A 41 -9.01 8.60 -1.39
C GLY A 41 -8.35 7.38 -2.06
N ILE A 42 -7.44 6.69 -1.37
CA ILE A 42 -6.72 5.54 -1.91
C ILE A 42 -7.48 4.25 -1.58
N PRO A 43 -7.64 3.30 -2.52
CA PRO A 43 -8.21 1.99 -2.24
C PRO A 43 -7.52 1.28 -1.07
N GLN A 44 -8.29 0.57 -0.24
CA GLN A 44 -7.77 -0.08 0.97
C GLN A 44 -6.59 -1.02 0.69
N GLU A 45 -6.69 -1.83 -0.35
CA GLU A 45 -5.63 -2.76 -0.79
C GLU A 45 -4.33 -2.04 -1.18
N LEU A 46 -4.42 -0.83 -1.72
CA LEU A 46 -3.25 -0.02 -2.06
C LEU A 46 -2.69 0.72 -0.84
N ARG A 47 -3.53 1.06 0.15
CA ARG A 47 -3.04 1.61 1.44
C ARG A 47 -2.14 0.60 2.15
N GLU A 48 -2.50 -0.68 2.13
CA GLU A 48 -1.67 -1.76 2.68
C GLU A 48 -0.30 -1.79 1.99
N PHE A 49 -0.27 -1.71 0.66
CA PHE A 49 0.99 -1.63 -0.08
C PHE A 49 1.83 -0.40 0.32
N VAL A 50 1.20 0.76 0.54
CA VAL A 50 1.92 1.95 1.04
C VAL A 50 2.51 1.71 2.43
N MET A 51 1.79 1.02 3.31
CA MET A 51 2.18 0.75 4.68
C MET A 51 3.30 -0.28 4.79
N THR A 52 3.09 -1.45 4.20
CA THR A 52 3.91 -2.65 4.46
C THR A 52 4.70 -3.08 3.24
N GLY A 53 4.27 -2.72 2.02
CA GLY A 53 4.87 -3.19 0.77
C GLY A 53 4.30 -4.52 0.28
N ILE A 54 3.29 -5.08 0.95
CA ILE A 54 2.58 -6.26 0.47
C ILE A 54 1.65 -5.84 -0.67
N SER A 55 1.87 -6.35 -1.87
CA SER A 55 1.03 -6.01 -3.02
C SER A 55 -0.32 -6.74 -2.97
N PRO A 56 -1.38 -6.21 -3.62
CA PRO A 56 -2.66 -6.92 -3.72
C PRO A 56 -2.53 -8.32 -4.33
N ALA A 57 -1.62 -8.50 -5.28
CA ALA A 57 -1.35 -9.81 -5.90
C ALA A 57 -0.74 -10.80 -4.89
N GLU A 58 0.19 -10.35 -4.05
CA GLU A 58 0.74 -11.18 -2.97
C GLU A 58 -0.33 -11.52 -1.93
N TRP A 59 -1.15 -10.54 -1.55
CA TRP A 59 -2.24 -10.75 -0.61
C TRP A 59 -3.22 -11.82 -1.11
N ASN A 60 -3.70 -11.68 -2.35
CA ASN A 60 -4.62 -12.64 -2.97
C ASN A 60 -4.01 -14.04 -3.11
N LYS A 61 -2.68 -14.14 -3.25
CA LYS A 61 -1.99 -15.44 -3.29
C LYS A 61 -1.89 -16.09 -1.90
N MET A 62 -1.74 -15.29 -0.85
CA MET A 62 -1.66 -15.77 0.54
C MET A 62 -3.03 -16.10 1.12
N PHE A 63 -4.03 -15.30 0.78
CA PHE A 63 -5.41 -15.41 1.24
C PHE A 63 -6.33 -15.44 0.02
N PRO A 64 -6.32 -16.54 -0.76
CA PRO A 64 -7.27 -16.69 -1.84
C PRO A 64 -8.68 -16.65 -1.25
N ASN A 65 -9.59 -15.88 -1.88
CA ASN A 65 -10.99 -15.92 -1.48
C ASN A 65 -11.49 -17.36 -1.66
N GLU A 66 -12.00 -17.97 -0.59
CA GLU A 66 -12.76 -19.22 -0.70
C GLU A 66 -14.05 -18.89 -1.47
N GLU A 67 -14.22 -19.54 -2.64
CA GLU A 67 -15.45 -19.46 -3.45
C GLU A 67 -16.66 -20.09 -2.72
#